data_AF-A0A356THG3-F1
#
_entry.id   AF-A0A356THG3-F1
#
_cell.length_a   1.000
_cell.length_b   1.000
_cell.length_c   1.000
_cell.angle_alpha   90.00
_cell.angle_beta   90.00
_cell.angle_gamma   90.00
#
_symmetry.space_group_name_H-M   'P 1'
#
loop_
_entity.id
_entity.type
_entity.pdbx_description
1 polymer ?
#
loop_
_entity_poly.entity_id
_entity_poly.type
_entity_poly.pdbx_seq_one_letter_code
_entity_poly.pdbx_strand_id
1 'polypeptide(L)'
;MRGVQYLIVGHSHGPRFRQLPDGKILVNTGTWMRMINLDIRHLGQDSGLTYCRIEYSEDGRPTVNLMRWLGSRRPYQIVPYAD
;
A
#
# COMPACT_ATOMS: atom_id res chain seq x y z
N MET A 1 -12.06 -20.49 -16.99
CA MET A 1 -12.84 -19.25 -17.20
C MET A 1 -11.86 -18.09 -17.19
N ARG A 2 -11.77 -17.27 -18.25
CA ARG A 2 -10.94 -16.06 -18.26
C ARG A 2 -11.62 -15.01 -17.38
N GLY A 3 -11.15 -14.89 -16.14
CA GLY A 3 -11.64 -13.90 -15.18
C GLY A 3 -10.52 -12.98 -14.72
N VAL A 4 -10.87 -11.93 -13.99
CA VAL A 4 -9.90 -11.04 -13.34
C VAL A 4 -9.16 -11.83 -12.25
N GLN A 5 -7.83 -11.87 -12.34
CA GLN A 5 -6.97 -12.56 -11.36
C GLN A 5 -6.58 -11.67 -10.17
N TYR A 6 -6.52 -10.36 -10.38
CA TYR A 6 -6.09 -9.37 -9.39
C TYR A 6 -7.09 -8.23 -9.31
N LEU A 7 -7.57 -7.91 -8.12
CA LEU A 7 -8.48 -6.81 -7.87
C LEU A 7 -7.82 -5.79 -6.94
N ILE A 8 -7.54 -4.60 -7.46
CA ILE A 8 -6.97 -3.47 -6.70
C ILE A 8 -8.09 -2.49 -6.38
N VAL A 9 -8.27 -2.18 -5.09
CA VAL A 9 -9.37 -1.35 -4.58
C VAL A 9 -8.90 -0.35 -3.52
N GLY A 10 -9.78 0.58 -3.17
CA GLY A 10 -9.62 1.53 -2.07
C GLY A 10 -10.84 1.55 -1.15
N HIS A 11 -11.39 2.75 -0.89
CA HIS A 11 -12.64 2.99 -0.14
C HIS A 11 -12.59 2.76 1.38
N SER A 12 -12.13 1.60 1.87
CA SER A 12 -12.13 1.32 3.32
C SER A 12 -10.98 1.97 4.09
N HIS A 13 -10.06 2.66 3.40
CA HIS A 13 -8.90 3.37 3.93
C HIS A 13 -7.86 2.50 4.67
N GLY A 14 -8.20 1.28 5.09
CA GLY A 14 -7.27 0.30 5.64
C GLY A 14 -6.62 -0.56 4.54
N PRO A 15 -5.28 -0.69 4.52
CA PRO A 15 -4.60 -1.57 3.59
C PRO A 15 -4.92 -3.04 3.86
N ARG A 16 -5.00 -3.85 2.79
CA ARG A 16 -5.31 -5.27 2.89
C ARG A 16 -4.71 -6.04 1.73
N PHE A 17 -4.08 -7.17 2.01
CA PHE A 17 -3.69 -8.14 1.00
C PHE A 17 -4.37 -9.46 1.32
N ARG A 18 -5.12 -10.03 0.37
CA ARG A 18 -5.83 -11.29 0.58
C ARG A 18 -5.74 -12.17 -0.66
N GLN A 19 -5.19 -13.36 -0.49
CA GLN A 19 -5.33 -14.45 -1.45
C GLN A 19 -6.66 -15.16 -1.22
N LEU A 20 -7.42 -15.37 -2.29
CA LEU A 20 -8.69 -16.09 -2.30
C LEU A 20 -8.44 -17.59 -2.57
N PRO A 21 -9.39 -18.48 -2.21
CA PRO A 21 -9.21 -19.93 -2.38
C PRO A 21 -8.94 -20.38 -3.82
N ASP A 22 -9.38 -19.61 -4.82
CA ASP A 22 -9.14 -19.87 -6.25
C ASP A 22 -7.84 -19.25 -6.77
N GLY A 23 -6.97 -18.80 -5.86
CA GLY A 23 -5.67 -18.20 -6.18
C GLY A 23 -5.73 -16.74 -6.64
N LYS A 24 -6.93 -16.13 -6.71
CA LYS A 24 -7.06 -14.70 -7.02
C LYS A 24 -6.57 -13.85 -5.86
N ILE A 25 -6.13 -12.63 -6.16
CA ILE A 25 -5.59 -11.70 -5.17
C ILE A 25 -6.44 -10.43 -5.13
N LEU A 26 -6.85 -10.05 -3.92
CA LEU A 26 -7.45 -8.75 -3.63
C LEU A 26 -6.44 -7.89 -2.86
N VAL A 27 -6.21 -6.68 -3.37
CA VAL A 27 -5.36 -5.68 -2.73
C VAL A 27 -6.19 -4.43 -2.46
N ASN A 28 -6.19 -3.98 -1.21
CA ASN A 28 -6.59 -2.63 -0.84
C ASN A 28 -5.33 -1.84 -0.50
N THR A 29 -5.08 -0.74 -1.20
CA THR A 29 -3.90 0.11 -0.91
C THR A 29 -4.08 0.97 0.33
N GLY A 30 -5.29 1.03 0.89
CA GLY A 30 -5.62 1.95 1.97
C GLY A 30 -5.55 3.40 1.52
N THR A 31 -5.18 4.27 2.45
CA THR A 31 -4.95 5.70 2.20
C THR A 31 -3.64 6.14 2.86
N TRP A 32 -3.00 7.17 2.30
CA TRP A 32 -1.85 7.84 2.92
C TRP A 32 -2.28 8.92 3.91
N MET A 33 -3.58 9.20 4.00
CA MET A 33 -4.13 10.09 5.00
C MET A 33 -4.15 9.40 6.36
N ARG A 34 -3.70 10.10 7.41
CA ARG A 34 -3.83 9.60 8.78
C ARG A 34 -5.31 9.52 9.14
N MET A 35 -5.82 8.30 9.29
CA MET A 35 -7.17 8.05 9.77
C MET A 35 -7.18 7.91 11.29
N ILE A 36 -8.10 8.61 11.96
CA ILE A 36 -8.33 8.43 13.39
C ILE A 36 -9.47 7.40 13.50
N ASN A 37 -9.16 6.24 14.07
CA ASN A 37 -10.14 5.20 14.34
C ASN A 37 -10.54 5.24 15.82
N LEU A 38 -11.85 5.33 16.08
CA LEU A 38 -12.42 5.39 17.42
C LEU A 38 -12.69 4.01 18.03
N ASP A 39 -12.59 2.94 17.24
CA ASP A 39 -12.59 1.58 17.77
C ASP A 39 -11.25 1.32 18.49
N ILE A 40 -11.33 0.96 19.77
CA ILE A 40 -10.17 0.75 20.64
C ILE A 40 -9.17 -0.27 20.07
N ARG A 41 -9.65 -1.23 19.27
CA ARG A 41 -8.80 -2.25 18.62
C ARG A 41 -7.83 -1.64 17.59
N HIS A 42 -8.12 -0.43 17.13
CA HIS A 42 -7.35 0.29 16.11
C HIS A 42 -6.73 1.58 16.65
N LEU A 43 -6.84 1.84 17.95
CA LEU A 43 -6.29 3.03 18.57
C LEU A 43 -4.76 3.01 18.48
N GLY A 44 -4.18 4.09 17.94
CA GLY A 44 -2.72 4.21 17.75
C GLY A 44 -2.14 3.42 16.58
N GLN A 45 -2.96 2.71 15.79
CA GLN A 45 -2.48 1.97 14.64
C GLN A 45 -2.21 2.91 13.45
N ASP A 46 -0.97 2.94 12.99
CA ASP A 46 -0.58 3.56 11.72
C ASP A 46 -0.23 2.47 10.70
N SER A 47 -1.02 2.41 9.63
CA SER A 47 -0.78 1.47 8.54
C SER A 47 0.36 1.93 7.61
N GLY A 48 0.86 3.15 7.80
CA GLY A 48 1.92 3.75 7.00
C GLY A 48 1.47 4.09 5.58
N LEU A 49 2.44 4.49 4.76
CA LEU A 49 2.20 4.91 3.38
C LEU A 49 2.22 3.69 2.46
N THR A 50 1.09 3.01 2.31
CA THR A 50 0.99 1.76 1.53
C THR A 50 0.64 1.98 0.07
N TYR A 51 1.18 1.15 -0.82
CA TYR A 51 0.91 1.20 -2.26
C TYR A 51 0.94 -0.20 -2.89
N CYS A 52 0.29 -0.37 -4.03
CA CYS A 52 0.35 -1.62 -4.78
C CYS A 52 1.50 -1.55 -5.79
N ARG A 53 2.40 -2.55 -5.78
CA ARG A 53 3.43 -2.73 -6.82
C ARG A 53 2.99 -3.88 -7.73
N ILE A 54 2.92 -3.60 -9.02
CA ILE A 54 2.61 -4.57 -10.06
C ILE A 54 3.84 -4.65 -10.97
N GLU A 55 4.43 -5.84 -11.06
CA GLU A 55 5.58 -6.12 -11.92
C GLU A 55 5.19 -7.20 -12.93
N TYR A 56 5.51 -6.98 -14.20
CA TYR A 56 5.27 -7.96 -15.25
C TYR A 56 6.61 -8.63 -15.59
N SER A 57 6.65 -9.96 -15.56
CA SER A 57 7.79 -10.72 -16.08
C SER A 57 7.83 -10.67 -17.61
N GLU A 58 8.93 -11.13 -18.19
CA GLU A 58 9.13 -11.17 -19.65
C GLU A 58 8.03 -11.95 -20.40
N ASP A 59 7.44 -12.97 -19.76
CA ASP A 59 6.31 -13.74 -20.27
C ASP A 59 4.93 -13.07 -20.05
N GLY A 60 4.92 -11.83 -19.55
CA GLY A 60 3.72 -11.02 -19.35
C GLY A 60 2.89 -11.38 -18.12
N ARG A 61 3.39 -12.25 -17.23
CA ARG A 61 2.68 -12.60 -15.98
C ARG A 61 2.87 -11.49 -14.93
N PRO A 62 1.80 -10.93 -14.37
CA PRO A 62 1.92 -9.95 -13.31
C PRO A 62 2.16 -10.62 -11.95
N THR A 63 3.08 -10.04 -11.17
CA THR A 63 3.25 -10.24 -9.73
C THR A 63 2.74 -9.00 -9.02
N VAL A 64 1.86 -9.19 -8.03
CA VAL A 64 1.18 -8.09 -7.33
C VAL A 64 1.49 -8.14 -5.85
N ASN A 65 2.03 -7.05 -5.30
CA ASN A 65 2.41 -6.94 -3.90
C ASN A 65 1.86 -5.65 -3.28
N LEU A 66 1.41 -5.74 -2.02
CA LEU A 66 1.11 -4.58 -1.20
C LEU A 66 2.38 -4.17 -0.44
N MET A 67 2.88 -2.98 -0.74
CA MET A 67 4.14 -2.46 -0.23
C MET A 67 3.88 -1.34 0.76
N ARG A 68 4.86 -1.07 1.63
CA ARG A 68 4.92 0.14 2.46
C ARG A 68 6.09 1.00 2.00
N TRP A 69 5.82 2.27 1.73
CA TRP A 69 6.83 3.27 1.44
C TRP A 69 7.52 3.70 2.75
N LEU A 70 8.85 3.60 2.76
CA LEU A 70 9.70 3.95 3.89
C LEU A 70 10.51 5.25 3.66
N GLY A 71 10.36 5.88 2.50
CA GLY A 71 11.24 6.96 2.06
C GLY A 71 11.18 8.23 2.90
N SER A 72 12.16 9.10 2.67
CA SER A 72 12.42 10.29 3.47
C SER A 72 11.46 11.44 3.14
N ARG A 73 10.74 11.96 4.14
CA ARG A 73 9.83 13.11 3.95
C ARG A 73 10.56 14.44 3.65
N ARG A 74 11.87 14.53 3.89
CA ARG A 74 12.68 15.74 3.64
C ARG A 74 13.99 15.37 2.93
N PRO A 75 14.09 15.53 1.60
CA PRO A 75 15.33 15.31 0.87
C PRO A 75 16.29 16.52 0.92
N TYR A 76 16.04 17.49 1.82
CA TYR A 76 16.79 18.73 1.91
C TYR A 76 17.24 18.99 3.34
N GLN A 77 18.36 19.69 3.47
CA GLN A 77 18.90 20.18 4.73
C GLN A 77 19.08 21.69 4.67
N ILE A 78 19.06 22.34 5.82
CA ILE A 78 19.45 23.74 5.93
C ILE A 78 20.98 23.77 5.80
N VAL A 79 21.49 24.59 4.88
CA VAL A 79 22.93 24.90 4.82
C VAL A 79 23.15 26.08 5.78
N PRO A 80 23.88 25.89 6.90
CA PRO A 80 24.25 27.02 7.74
C PRO A 80 25.24 27.90 6.97
N TYR A 81 24.95 29.19 6.86
CA TYR A 81 25.92 30.16 6.37
C TYR A 81 27.03 30.32 7.42
N ALA A 82 28.30 30.27 6.99
CA ALA A 82 29.41 30.69 7.81
C ALA A 82 29.50 32.22 7.73
N ASP A 83 29.59 32.87 8.90
CA ASP A 83 29.89 34.31 9.01
C ASP A 83 31.27 34.64 8.40
#